data_AF-A0A9D6DG30-F1
#
_entry.id   AF-A0A9D6DG30-F1
#
_cell.length_a   1.000
_cell.length_b   1.000
_cell.length_c   1.000
_cell.angle_alpha   90.00
_cell.angle_beta   90.00
_cell.angle_gamma   90.00
#
_symmetry.space_group_name_H-M   'P 1'
#
loop_
_entity.id
_entity.type
_entity.pdbx_description
1 polymer ?
#
loop_
_entity_poly.entity_id
_entity_poly.type
_entity_poly.pdbx_seq_one_letter_code
_entity_poly.pdbx_strand_id
1 'polypeptide(L)'
;MTILRTLTALAALGAPLLAHAAGDAESGAQAFRACAACHSLVAGEHRTGPSLATVFGRRAGTVEGFARYSEALRQSTVVWDEAALDAWLRDPAAFIPGNAMLFRGLPEAPARADLIAYLRAVATGKTAAPATGGLPDLKTVDAGQRVSAIRHCGDTYHVTLGDGATVPFWEFNLRFKTDTSSRGPSRGEPVIVSTGMGGDRAQVVFATPVEISAFIRNECP
;
A
#
# COMPACT_ATOMS: atom_id res chain seq x y z
N MET A 1 -18.56 -48.13 -64.00
CA MET A 1 -17.65 -48.79 -63.03
C MET A 1 -16.90 -47.68 -62.30
N THR A 2 -17.25 -47.48 -61.05
CA THR A 2 -16.99 -46.32 -60.18
C THR A 2 -15.54 -46.32 -59.70
N ILE A 3 -14.80 -45.21 -59.83
CA ILE A 3 -13.50 -45.04 -59.15
C ILE A 3 -13.61 -43.87 -58.17
N LEU A 4 -13.40 -44.23 -56.91
CA LEU A 4 -13.63 -43.52 -55.66
C LEU A 4 -12.58 -42.41 -55.47
N ARG A 5 -13.02 -41.15 -55.32
CA ARG A 5 -12.17 -40.03 -54.91
C ARG A 5 -11.97 -40.07 -53.40
N THR A 6 -10.77 -40.42 -52.94
CA THR A 6 -10.39 -40.29 -51.53
C THR A 6 -10.12 -38.82 -51.20
N LEU A 7 -11.01 -38.21 -50.42
CA LEU A 7 -10.83 -36.90 -49.79
C LEU A 7 -10.03 -37.10 -48.49
N THR A 8 -8.77 -36.68 -48.48
CA THR A 8 -7.98 -36.59 -47.25
C THR A 8 -8.40 -35.34 -46.49
N ALA A 9 -9.16 -35.52 -45.40
CA ALA A 9 -9.54 -34.42 -44.52
C ALA A 9 -8.36 -34.06 -43.61
N LEU A 10 -7.78 -32.87 -43.82
CA LEU A 10 -6.77 -32.30 -42.94
C LEU A 10 -7.48 -31.71 -41.71
N ALA A 11 -7.51 -32.45 -40.60
CA ALA A 11 -8.05 -31.95 -39.34
C ALA A 11 -7.07 -30.95 -38.72
N ALA A 12 -7.36 -29.65 -38.85
CA ALA A 12 -6.65 -28.61 -38.14
C ALA A 12 -7.02 -28.69 -36.64
N LEU A 13 -6.09 -29.15 -35.80
CA LEU A 13 -6.20 -29.01 -34.35
C LEU A 13 -6.05 -27.53 -33.98
N GLY A 14 -7.16 -26.82 -33.86
CA GLY A 14 -7.19 -25.52 -33.19
C GLY A 14 -6.86 -25.71 -31.72
N ALA A 15 -5.69 -25.26 -31.28
CA ALA A 15 -5.38 -25.14 -29.86
C ALA A 15 -6.42 -24.18 -29.22
N PRO A 16 -7.08 -24.56 -28.11
CA PRO A 16 -7.94 -23.62 -27.41
C PRO A 16 -7.04 -22.52 -26.87
N LEU A 17 -7.19 -21.31 -27.40
CA LEU A 17 -6.80 -20.11 -26.68
C LEU A 17 -7.60 -20.15 -25.39
N LEU A 18 -6.92 -20.40 -24.27
CA LEU A 18 -7.46 -20.13 -22.94
C LEU A 18 -7.71 -18.62 -22.88
N ALA A 19 -8.87 -18.20 -23.36
CA ALA A 19 -9.40 -16.87 -23.12
C ALA A 19 -9.53 -16.78 -21.60
N HIS A 20 -8.54 -16.14 -20.96
CA HIS A 20 -8.73 -15.66 -19.61
C HIS A 20 -9.94 -14.73 -19.70
N ALA A 21 -11.06 -15.17 -19.12
CA ALA A 21 -12.22 -14.31 -18.99
C ALA A 21 -11.74 -13.00 -18.37
N ALA A 22 -11.94 -11.89 -19.07
CA ALA A 22 -11.55 -10.57 -18.56
C ALA A 22 -12.28 -10.37 -17.23
N GLY A 23 -11.53 -10.20 -16.14
CA GLY A 23 -12.11 -9.98 -14.83
C GLY A 23 -12.93 -8.69 -14.78
N ASP A 24 -13.83 -8.60 -13.81
CA ASP A 24 -14.63 -7.41 -13.55
C ASP A 24 -13.89 -6.47 -12.58
N ALA A 25 -13.60 -5.25 -13.05
CA ALA A 25 -12.89 -4.25 -12.25
C ALA A 25 -13.73 -3.74 -11.06
N GLU A 26 -15.07 -3.73 -11.16
CA GLU A 26 -15.93 -3.31 -10.05
C GLU A 26 -15.89 -4.36 -8.92
N SER A 27 -16.06 -5.63 -9.26
CA SER A 27 -15.86 -6.75 -8.33
C SER A 27 -14.43 -6.82 -7.80
N GLY A 28 -13.43 -6.45 -8.62
CA GLY A 28 -12.02 -6.41 -8.23
C GLY A 28 -11.70 -5.40 -7.13
N ALA A 29 -12.41 -4.27 -7.08
CA ALA A 29 -12.31 -3.33 -5.95
C ALA A 29 -12.70 -3.99 -4.63
N GLN A 30 -13.61 -4.95 -4.67
CA GLN A 30 -14.01 -5.75 -3.52
C GLN A 30 -12.87 -6.66 -3.04
N ALA A 31 -12.23 -7.37 -3.97
CA ALA A 31 -11.09 -8.24 -3.70
C ALA A 31 -9.89 -7.45 -3.14
N PHE A 32 -9.70 -6.20 -3.59
CA PHE A 32 -8.62 -5.33 -3.12
C PHE A 32 -8.66 -5.04 -1.60
N ARG A 33 -9.80 -5.21 -0.92
CA ARG A 33 -9.89 -5.03 0.54
C ARG A 33 -8.90 -5.91 1.30
N ALA A 34 -8.56 -7.09 0.79
CA ALA A 34 -7.54 -7.95 1.37
C ALA A 34 -6.12 -7.35 1.30
N CYS A 35 -5.89 -6.41 0.38
CA CYS A 35 -4.62 -5.75 0.13
C CYS A 35 -4.53 -4.36 0.78
N ALA A 36 -5.67 -3.71 0.99
CA ALA A 36 -5.77 -2.30 1.38
C ALA A 36 -5.04 -1.96 2.68
N ALA A 37 -4.95 -2.87 3.65
CA ALA A 37 -4.20 -2.62 4.88
C ALA A 37 -2.70 -2.39 4.62
N CYS A 38 -2.15 -3.01 3.57
CA CYS A 38 -0.72 -3.01 3.28
C CYS A 38 -0.35 -2.19 2.04
N HIS A 39 -1.30 -1.89 1.15
CA HIS A 39 -1.02 -1.23 -0.12
C HIS A 39 -1.95 -0.04 -0.34
N SER A 40 -1.37 1.05 -0.86
CA SER A 40 -2.15 2.15 -1.45
C SER A 40 -2.24 1.99 -2.97
N LEU A 41 -3.27 2.60 -3.53
CA LEU A 41 -3.47 2.76 -4.98
C LEU A 41 -3.11 4.17 -5.44
N VAL A 42 -2.66 5.05 -4.53
CA VAL A 42 -2.15 6.38 -4.85
C VAL A 42 -0.64 6.28 -5.12
N ALA A 43 -0.18 6.82 -6.24
CA ALA A 43 1.23 6.81 -6.60
C ALA A 43 2.08 7.53 -5.54
N GLY A 44 3.21 6.92 -5.15
CA GLY A 44 4.10 7.44 -4.09
C GLY A 44 3.59 7.25 -2.66
N GLU A 45 2.33 6.86 -2.45
CA GLU A 45 1.81 6.56 -1.11
C GLU A 45 2.13 5.11 -0.74
N HIS A 46 3.13 4.89 0.09
CA HIS A 46 3.50 3.57 0.57
C HIS A 46 2.90 3.29 1.96
N ARG A 47 2.54 2.03 2.20
CA ARG A 47 2.09 1.55 3.53
C ARG A 47 3.07 0.50 4.02
N THR A 48 2.60 -0.58 4.65
CA THR A 48 3.46 -1.74 4.96
C THR A 48 4.16 -2.25 3.70
N GLY A 49 3.43 -2.33 2.58
CA GLY A 49 3.92 -2.62 1.25
C GLY A 49 3.97 -1.40 0.31
N PRO A 50 4.56 -1.56 -0.89
CA PRO A 50 4.69 -0.51 -1.90
C PRO A 50 3.33 -0.05 -2.46
N SER A 51 3.30 1.13 -3.07
CA SER A 51 2.14 1.57 -3.85
C SER A 51 1.95 0.65 -5.07
N LEU A 52 0.69 0.29 -5.35
CA LEU A 52 0.30 -0.52 -6.51
C LEU A 52 -0.22 0.33 -7.67
N ALA A 53 -0.22 1.67 -7.54
CA ALA A 53 -0.72 2.61 -8.55
C ALA A 53 -0.08 2.44 -9.93
N THR A 54 1.18 2.01 -9.99
CA THR A 54 1.95 1.84 -11.24
C THR A 54 2.51 0.42 -11.35
N VAL A 55 1.79 -0.58 -10.85
CA VAL A 55 2.29 -1.95 -10.77
C VAL A 55 2.44 -2.60 -12.15
N PHE A 56 1.48 -2.41 -13.05
CA PHE A 56 1.49 -3.06 -14.36
C PHE A 56 2.67 -2.63 -15.25
N GLY A 57 3.33 -3.61 -15.86
CA GLY A 57 4.49 -3.42 -16.72
C GLY A 57 5.78 -3.06 -15.98
N ARG A 58 5.72 -2.87 -14.66
CA ARG A 58 6.89 -2.54 -13.83
C ARG A 58 7.61 -3.82 -13.41
N ARG A 59 8.94 -3.76 -13.33
CA ARG A 59 9.74 -4.83 -12.72
C ARG A 59 9.43 -4.96 -11.22
N ALA A 60 9.46 -6.19 -10.71
CA ALA A 60 9.36 -6.46 -9.28
C ALA A 60 10.49 -5.75 -8.50
N GLY A 61 10.18 -5.25 -7.31
CA GLY A 61 11.19 -4.64 -6.45
C GLY A 61 11.66 -3.23 -6.82
N THR A 62 10.98 -2.53 -7.76
CA THR A 62 11.48 -1.26 -8.30
C THR A 62 10.54 -0.05 -8.19
N VAL A 63 9.50 -0.07 -7.34
CA VAL A 63 8.74 1.18 -7.15
C VAL A 63 9.66 2.21 -6.49
N GLU A 64 9.68 3.41 -7.05
CA GLU A 64 10.41 4.54 -6.48
C GLU A 64 9.86 4.88 -5.09
N GLY A 65 10.73 5.27 -4.16
CA GLY A 65 10.35 5.66 -2.80
C GLY A 65 10.16 4.50 -1.81
N PHE A 66 10.12 3.25 -2.26
CA PHE A 66 9.98 2.08 -1.38
C PHE A 66 11.27 1.27 -1.27
N ALA A 67 12.11 1.58 -0.28
CA ALA A 67 13.36 0.85 -0.05
C ALA A 67 13.18 -0.54 0.60
N ARG A 68 12.05 -0.78 1.26
CA ARG A 68 11.79 -1.93 2.16
C ARG A 68 11.41 -3.23 1.42
N TYR A 69 11.86 -3.41 0.18
CA TYR A 69 11.67 -4.68 -0.54
C TYR A 69 12.46 -5.81 0.13
N SER A 70 12.01 -7.05 -0.05
CA SER A 70 12.85 -8.22 0.23
C SER A 70 13.97 -8.34 -0.79
N GLU A 71 15.07 -9.03 -0.44
CA GLU A 71 16.15 -9.28 -1.40
C GLU A 71 15.65 -10.08 -2.61
N ALA A 72 14.78 -11.06 -2.37
CA ALA A 72 14.15 -11.85 -3.43
C ALA A 72 13.39 -10.97 -4.44
N LEU A 73 12.63 -9.97 -3.99
CA LEU A 73 11.93 -9.05 -4.89
C LEU A 73 12.90 -8.09 -5.60
N ARG A 74 13.96 -7.62 -4.92
CA ARG A 74 14.99 -6.76 -5.54
C ARG A 74 15.75 -7.47 -6.65
N GLN A 75 16.04 -8.75 -6.50
CA GLN A 75 16.78 -9.56 -7.47
C GLN A 75 15.88 -10.17 -8.55
N SER A 76 14.57 -10.23 -8.33
CA SER A 76 13.62 -10.78 -9.29
C SER A 76 13.69 -10.08 -10.65
N THR A 77 13.57 -10.86 -11.72
CA THR A 77 13.44 -10.38 -13.10
C THR A 77 11.99 -10.31 -13.56
N VAL A 78 11.03 -10.65 -12.68
CA VAL A 78 9.60 -10.62 -12.97
C VAL A 78 9.18 -9.20 -13.36
N VAL A 79 8.44 -9.11 -14.46
CA VAL A 79 7.69 -7.94 -14.88
C VAL A 79 6.22 -8.21 -14.59
N TRP A 80 5.55 -7.27 -13.93
CA TRP A 80 4.15 -7.44 -13.53
C TRP A 80 3.20 -7.28 -14.72
N ASP A 81 2.92 -8.39 -15.39
CA ASP A 81 1.77 -8.53 -16.28
C ASP A 81 0.64 -9.34 -15.62
N GLU A 82 -0.41 -9.66 -16.38
CA GLU A 82 -1.55 -10.43 -15.85
C GLU A 82 -1.17 -11.82 -15.39
N ALA A 83 -0.31 -12.53 -16.14
CA ALA A 83 0.08 -13.89 -15.83
C ALA A 83 0.97 -13.94 -14.58
N ALA A 84 1.93 -13.02 -14.48
CA ALA A 84 2.79 -12.88 -13.31
C ALA A 84 1.98 -12.47 -12.07
N LEU A 85 1.00 -11.56 -12.22
CA LEU A 85 0.12 -11.19 -11.11
C LEU A 85 -0.81 -12.33 -10.70
N ASP A 86 -1.35 -13.12 -11.62
CA ASP A 86 -2.16 -14.30 -11.27
C ASP A 86 -1.34 -15.31 -10.46
N ALA A 87 -0.15 -15.65 -10.94
CA ALA A 87 0.75 -16.58 -10.25
C ALA A 87 1.17 -16.07 -8.86
N TRP A 88 1.51 -14.78 -8.77
CA TRP A 88 1.87 -14.11 -7.53
C TRP A 88 0.71 -14.06 -6.54
N LEU A 89 -0.49 -13.67 -6.99
CA LEU A 89 -1.66 -13.55 -6.14
C LEU A 89 -2.17 -14.92 -5.69
N ARG A 90 -1.93 -15.99 -6.46
CA ARG A 90 -2.30 -17.36 -6.07
C ARG A 90 -1.48 -17.86 -4.88
N ASP A 91 -0.16 -17.69 -4.94
CA ASP A 91 0.75 -18.07 -3.85
C ASP A 91 2.05 -17.25 -3.95
N PRO A 92 2.18 -16.13 -3.22
CA PRO A 92 3.35 -15.28 -3.29
C PRO A 92 4.64 -16.00 -2.86
N ALA A 93 4.55 -16.82 -1.81
CA ALA A 93 5.69 -17.53 -1.24
C ALA A 93 6.24 -18.59 -2.19
N ALA A 94 5.36 -19.29 -2.92
CA ALA A 94 5.77 -20.22 -3.96
C ALA A 94 6.27 -19.51 -5.23
N PHE A 95 5.64 -18.40 -5.63
CA PHE A 95 6.00 -17.71 -6.88
C PHE A 95 7.35 -16.98 -6.80
N ILE A 96 7.62 -16.26 -5.71
CA ILE A 96 8.93 -15.65 -5.45
C ILE A 96 9.37 -16.03 -4.04
N PRO A 97 10.10 -17.16 -3.87
CA PRO A 97 10.59 -17.61 -2.58
C PRO A 97 11.46 -16.57 -1.88
N GLY A 98 11.28 -16.43 -0.56
CA GLY A 98 12.03 -15.45 0.24
C GLY A 98 11.49 -14.00 0.13
N ASN A 99 10.32 -13.80 -0.49
CA ASN A 99 9.65 -12.51 -0.42
C ASN A 99 9.13 -12.21 1.00
N ALA A 100 8.99 -10.93 1.34
CA ALA A 100 8.55 -10.49 2.68
C ALA A 100 7.04 -10.19 2.76
N MET A 101 6.26 -10.46 1.71
CA MET A 101 4.82 -10.26 1.71
C MET A 101 4.14 -11.42 2.44
N LEU A 102 3.65 -11.17 3.66
CA LEU A 102 2.99 -12.17 4.52
C LEU A 102 1.54 -12.48 4.10
N PHE A 103 1.29 -12.54 2.80
CA PHE A 103 -0.01 -12.84 2.23
C PHE A 103 -0.05 -14.32 1.82
N ARG A 104 -1.08 -15.05 2.26
CA ARG A 104 -1.23 -16.48 1.96
C ARG A 104 -1.60 -16.77 0.51
N GLY A 105 -2.00 -15.75 -0.24
CA GLY A 105 -2.56 -15.92 -1.58
C GLY A 105 -4.09 -15.87 -1.60
N LEU A 106 -4.62 -15.83 -2.81
CA LEU A 106 -6.02 -15.70 -3.14
C LEU A 106 -6.37 -16.89 -4.06
N PRO A 107 -6.85 -18.02 -3.49
CA PRO A 107 -6.93 -19.29 -4.22
C PRO A 107 -7.96 -19.28 -5.35
N GLU A 108 -9.00 -18.45 -5.22
CA GLU A 108 -10.09 -18.37 -6.19
C GLU A 108 -9.66 -17.63 -7.46
N ALA A 109 -9.58 -18.37 -8.57
CA ALA A 109 -9.17 -17.82 -9.85
C ALA A 109 -10.05 -16.64 -10.34
N PRO A 110 -11.40 -16.68 -10.21
CA PRO A 110 -12.23 -15.54 -10.59
C PRO A 110 -11.89 -14.27 -9.81
N ALA A 111 -11.71 -14.39 -8.48
CA ALA A 111 -11.40 -13.24 -7.65
C ALA A 111 -9.99 -12.67 -7.90
N ARG A 112 -9.02 -13.51 -8.34
CA ARG A 112 -7.73 -13.02 -8.85
C ARG A 112 -7.89 -12.27 -10.15
N ALA A 113 -8.65 -12.81 -11.11
CA ALA A 113 -8.90 -12.15 -12.39
C ALA A 113 -9.55 -10.77 -12.21
N ASP A 114 -10.54 -10.67 -11.33
CA ASP A 114 -11.20 -9.41 -10.98
C ASP A 114 -10.22 -8.40 -10.36
N LEU A 115 -9.43 -8.84 -9.38
CA LEU A 115 -8.40 -8.01 -8.74
C LEU A 115 -7.35 -7.50 -9.75
N ILE A 116 -6.91 -8.36 -10.67
CA ILE A 116 -5.95 -8.01 -11.73
C ILE A 116 -6.56 -6.99 -12.68
N ALA A 117 -7.82 -7.17 -13.11
CA ALA A 117 -8.54 -6.22 -13.94
C ALA A 117 -8.65 -4.85 -13.25
N TYR A 118 -8.98 -4.84 -11.96
CA TYR A 118 -9.06 -3.63 -11.16
C TYR A 118 -7.70 -2.92 -11.02
N LEU A 119 -6.63 -3.65 -10.70
CA LEU A 119 -5.28 -3.08 -10.62
C LEU A 119 -4.82 -2.52 -11.98
N ARG A 120 -5.23 -3.14 -13.10
CA ARG A 120 -4.94 -2.63 -14.45
C ARG A 120 -5.70 -1.33 -14.72
N ALA A 121 -6.97 -1.27 -14.33
CA ALA A 121 -7.79 -0.07 -14.48
C ALA A 121 -7.20 1.11 -13.69
N VAL A 122 -6.73 0.88 -12.46
CA VAL A 122 -6.01 1.87 -11.66
C VAL A 122 -4.71 2.30 -12.34
N ALA A 123 -3.88 1.34 -12.76
CA ALA A 123 -2.57 1.64 -13.36
C ALA A 123 -2.65 2.38 -14.70
N THR A 124 -3.77 2.27 -15.40
CA THR A 124 -4.03 2.98 -16.67
C THR A 124 -4.89 4.24 -16.50
N GLY A 125 -5.21 4.64 -15.27
CA GLY A 125 -6.02 5.82 -14.97
C GLY A 125 -7.48 5.70 -15.40
N LYS A 126 -7.96 4.50 -15.76
CA LYS A 126 -9.35 4.24 -16.14
C LYS A 126 -10.31 4.22 -14.96
N THR A 127 -9.78 4.02 -13.76
CA THR A 127 -10.54 4.09 -12.51
C THR A 127 -9.67 4.73 -11.44
N ALA A 128 -10.23 5.69 -10.71
CA ALA A 128 -9.53 6.29 -9.57
C ALA A 128 -9.48 5.29 -8.40
N ALA A 129 -8.40 5.32 -7.64
CA ALA A 129 -8.35 4.67 -6.34
C ALA A 129 -9.55 5.12 -5.48
N PRO A 130 -10.30 4.22 -4.82
CA PRO A 130 -11.25 4.61 -3.81
C PRO A 130 -10.51 5.44 -2.76
N ALA A 131 -11.08 6.60 -2.45
CA ALA A 131 -10.57 7.52 -1.46
C ALA A 131 -10.77 6.95 -0.04
N THR A 132 -10.06 5.87 0.30
CA THR A 132 -10.12 5.29 1.65
C THR A 132 -8.73 4.91 2.19
N GLY A 133 -8.34 5.63 3.25
CA GLY A 133 -7.43 5.12 4.27
C GLY A 133 -5.95 5.52 4.17
N GLY A 134 -5.59 6.48 3.33
CA GLY A 134 -4.27 7.12 3.39
C GLY A 134 -4.24 8.20 4.48
N LEU A 135 -3.10 8.43 5.14
CA LEU A 135 -2.92 9.66 5.90
C LEU A 135 -3.07 10.87 4.94
N PRO A 136 -3.68 11.98 5.37
CA PRO A 136 -3.71 13.20 4.56
C PRO A 136 -2.28 13.69 4.29
N ASP A 137 -2.11 14.59 3.32
CA ASP A 137 -0.82 15.29 3.17
C ASP A 137 -0.53 16.09 4.46
N LEU A 138 0.52 15.67 5.18
CA LEU A 138 0.89 16.23 6.48
C LEU A 138 1.56 17.60 6.35
N LYS A 139 1.81 18.08 5.13
CA LYS A 139 2.24 19.46 4.86
C LYS A 139 1.09 20.45 4.86
N THR A 140 -0.14 19.99 4.61
CA THR A 140 -1.31 20.87 4.42
C THR A 140 -2.36 20.68 5.51
N VAL A 141 -1.97 20.21 6.69
CA VAL A 141 -2.88 20.04 7.83
C VAL A 141 -3.21 21.38 8.50
N ASP A 142 -4.32 21.40 9.23
CA ASP A 142 -4.75 22.57 9.98
C ASP A 142 -3.73 22.98 11.05
N ALA A 143 -3.68 24.27 11.39
CA ALA A 143 -2.76 24.80 12.40
C ALA A 143 -2.92 24.10 13.77
N GLY A 144 -4.16 23.73 14.14
CA GLY A 144 -4.44 22.97 15.36
C GLY A 144 -3.89 21.55 15.37
N GLN A 145 -3.48 21.00 14.22
CA GLN A 145 -2.83 19.68 14.15
C GLN A 145 -1.30 19.77 14.23
N ARG A 146 -0.72 20.97 14.15
CA ARG A 146 0.71 21.17 14.37
C ARG A 146 1.02 20.97 15.84
N VAL A 147 2.14 20.34 16.14
CA VAL A 147 2.63 20.18 17.51
C VAL A 147 3.73 21.21 17.73
N SER A 148 3.56 22.05 18.75
CA SER A 148 4.47 23.14 19.09
C SER A 148 5.40 22.79 20.26
N ALA A 149 5.00 21.88 21.14
CA ALA A 149 5.85 21.34 22.19
C ALA A 149 5.37 19.95 22.64
N ILE A 150 6.28 19.14 23.15
CA ILE A 150 5.96 17.91 23.88
C ILE A 150 6.75 17.90 25.17
N ARG A 151 6.03 17.78 26.29
CA ARG A 151 6.62 17.58 27.62
C ARG A 151 6.30 16.19 28.13
N HIS A 152 7.28 15.52 28.72
CA HIS A 152 7.08 14.23 29.39
C HIS A 152 7.28 14.42 30.90
N CYS A 153 6.31 13.98 31.69
CA CYS A 153 6.35 14.04 33.14
C CYS A 153 5.62 12.80 33.70
N GLY A 154 6.30 12.04 34.56
CA GLY A 154 5.76 10.76 35.06
C GLY A 154 5.57 9.75 33.93
N ASP A 155 4.33 9.31 33.73
CA ASP A 155 3.90 8.36 32.69
C ASP A 155 3.11 9.04 31.54
N THR A 156 3.16 10.37 31.48
CA THR A 156 2.27 11.17 30.65
C THR A 156 3.04 12.14 29.76
N TYR A 157 2.72 12.12 28.47
CA TYR A 157 3.10 13.15 27.51
C TYR A 157 2.05 14.24 27.45
N HIS A 158 2.48 15.49 27.54
CA HIS A 158 1.67 16.68 27.37
C HIS A 158 2.02 17.30 26.02
N VAL A 159 1.14 17.12 25.04
CA VAL A 159 1.35 17.57 23.66
C VAL A 159 0.66 18.92 23.49
N THR A 160 1.45 19.98 23.27
CA THR A 160 0.94 21.31 22.96
C THR A 160 0.79 21.47 21.46
N LEU A 161 -0.39 21.88 21.03
CA LEU A 161 -0.77 22.06 19.63
C LEU A 161 -0.46 23.48 19.14
N GLY A 162 -0.59 23.73 17.84
CA GLY A 162 -0.28 25.00 17.21
C GLY A 162 -1.23 26.13 17.61
N ASP A 163 -2.42 25.80 18.11
CA ASP A 163 -3.37 26.74 18.71
C ASP A 163 -3.12 26.99 20.21
N GLY A 164 -2.11 26.34 20.80
CA GLY A 164 -1.74 26.45 22.21
C GLY A 164 -2.46 25.47 23.13
N ALA A 165 -3.45 24.70 22.65
CA ALA A 165 -4.10 23.67 23.46
C ALA A 165 -3.08 22.60 23.87
N THR A 166 -3.12 22.13 25.11
CA THR A 166 -2.27 21.02 25.59
C THR A 166 -3.11 19.81 25.92
N VAL A 167 -2.81 18.69 25.28
CA VAL A 167 -3.54 17.43 25.44
C VAL A 167 -2.64 16.39 26.12
N PRO A 168 -3.05 15.82 27.26
CA PRO A 168 -2.31 14.77 27.92
C PRO A 168 -2.58 13.41 27.28
N PHE A 169 -1.53 12.60 27.14
CA PHE A 169 -1.59 11.22 26.69
C PHE A 169 -0.76 10.34 27.62
N TRP A 170 -1.34 9.26 28.12
CA TRP A 170 -0.57 8.19 28.72
C TRP A 170 0.45 7.64 27.70
N GLU A 171 1.66 7.31 28.16
CA GLU A 171 2.79 6.93 27.31
C GLU A 171 2.51 5.78 26.32
N PHE A 172 1.61 4.84 26.65
CA PHE A 172 1.23 3.74 25.75
C PHE A 172 0.20 4.15 24.68
N ASN A 173 -0.46 5.30 24.86
CA ASN A 173 -1.46 5.83 23.95
C ASN A 173 -0.89 6.86 22.96
N LEU A 174 0.35 7.30 23.15
CA LEU A 174 1.06 8.18 22.21
C LEU A 174 2.11 7.41 21.43
N ARG A 175 2.07 7.49 20.09
CA ARG A 175 3.08 6.88 19.22
C ARG A 175 3.92 7.96 18.54
N PHE A 176 5.23 7.84 18.59
CA PHE A 176 6.12 8.67 17.77
C PHE A 176 6.44 7.95 16.46
N LYS A 177 6.25 8.65 15.34
CA LYS A 177 6.49 8.12 14.00
C LYS A 177 7.33 9.09 13.18
N THR A 178 7.91 8.59 12.11
CA THR A 178 8.57 9.42 11.11
C THR A 178 7.95 9.16 9.73
N ASP A 179 7.83 10.23 8.94
CA ASP A 179 7.44 10.16 7.54
C ASP A 179 8.35 11.09 6.72
N THR A 180 9.31 10.49 6.02
CA THR A 180 10.27 11.20 5.16
C THR A 180 9.76 11.34 3.72
N SER A 181 8.52 10.90 3.43
CA SER A 181 7.95 10.99 2.10
C SER A 181 7.65 12.44 1.71
N SER A 182 7.35 12.67 0.42
CA SER A 182 6.92 13.98 -0.07
C SER A 182 5.62 14.47 0.56
N ARG A 183 4.84 13.59 1.21
CA ARG A 183 3.58 13.90 1.91
C ARG A 183 3.72 13.90 3.44
N GLY A 184 4.91 13.59 3.96
CA GLY A 184 5.24 13.72 5.38
C GLY A 184 5.31 15.19 5.82
N PRO A 185 5.37 15.48 7.13
CA PRO A 185 5.42 16.85 7.64
C PRO A 185 6.69 17.57 7.21
N SER A 186 6.66 18.90 7.23
CA SER A 186 7.86 19.72 7.06
C SER A 186 8.81 19.52 8.25
N ARG A 187 10.11 19.72 8.04
CA ARG A 187 11.09 19.68 9.14
C ARG A 187 10.76 20.73 10.19
N GLY A 188 10.83 20.34 11.46
CA GLY A 188 10.47 21.20 12.59
C GLY A 188 8.97 21.45 12.78
N GLU A 189 8.10 20.87 11.95
CA GLU A 189 6.64 21.05 12.02
C GLU A 189 5.91 19.71 12.26
N PRO A 190 6.18 19.01 13.38
CA PRO A 190 5.54 17.74 13.67
C PRO A 190 4.01 17.86 13.71
N VAL A 191 3.33 16.78 13.33
CA VAL A 191 1.86 16.76 13.20
C VAL A 191 1.27 15.67 14.08
N ILE A 192 0.22 16.02 14.82
CA ILE A 192 -0.58 15.04 15.55
C ILE A 192 -1.66 14.45 14.64
N VAL A 193 -1.82 13.13 14.70
CA VAL A 193 -2.90 12.41 14.02
C VAL A 193 -3.63 11.55 15.04
N SER A 194 -4.93 11.76 15.20
CA SER A 194 -5.79 10.97 16.07
C SER A 194 -6.00 9.56 15.51
N THR A 195 -5.92 8.53 16.35
CA THR A 195 -6.00 7.12 15.94
C THR A 195 -7.01 6.29 16.74
N GLY A 196 -7.61 6.85 17.79
CA GLY A 196 -8.70 6.25 18.56
C GLY A 196 -10.08 6.83 18.21
N MET A 197 -11.16 6.08 18.51
CA MET A 197 -12.53 6.54 18.27
C MET A 197 -12.96 7.71 19.19
N GLY A 198 -12.19 7.99 20.25
CA GLY A 198 -12.47 9.06 21.23
C GLY A 198 -11.33 10.04 21.45
N GLY A 199 -10.32 10.08 20.57
CA GLY A 199 -9.14 10.96 20.74
C GLY A 199 -8.18 10.55 21.86
N ASP A 200 -8.40 9.39 22.49
CA ASP A 200 -7.61 8.82 23.58
C ASP A 200 -6.23 8.33 23.12
N ARG A 201 -6.06 8.11 21.81
CA ARG A 201 -4.81 7.67 21.18
C ARG A 201 -4.44 8.58 20.03
N ALA A 202 -3.16 8.89 19.96
CA ALA A 202 -2.60 9.71 18.89
C ALA A 202 -1.23 9.21 18.45
N GLN A 203 -0.85 9.64 17.26
CA GLN A 203 0.52 9.55 16.78
C GLN A 203 1.03 10.95 16.48
N VAL A 204 2.24 11.28 16.92
CA VAL A 204 2.96 12.46 16.45
C VAL A 204 3.95 12.02 15.38
N VAL A 205 3.81 12.58 14.19
CA VAL A 205 4.63 12.28 13.03
C VAL A 205 5.67 13.39 12.86
N PHE A 206 6.94 13.01 12.80
CA PHE A 206 8.09 13.89 12.59
C PHE A 206 8.65 13.70 11.17
N ALA A 207 9.35 14.70 10.66
CA ALA A 207 9.98 14.62 9.34
C ALA A 207 11.25 13.75 9.39
N THR A 208 11.91 13.66 10.54
CA THR A 208 13.11 12.84 10.74
C THR A 208 13.19 12.23 12.15
N PRO A 209 13.93 11.11 12.35
CA PRO A 209 14.12 10.54 13.69
C PRO A 209 14.82 11.48 14.67
N VAL A 210 15.75 12.32 14.19
CA VAL A 210 16.51 13.28 15.01
C VAL A 210 15.61 14.30 15.70
N GLU A 211 14.49 14.66 15.07
CA GLU A 211 13.55 15.62 15.64
C GLU A 211 12.88 15.07 16.90
N ILE A 212 12.62 13.76 17.00
CA ILE A 212 11.85 13.18 18.11
C ILE A 212 12.50 13.51 19.46
N SER A 213 13.77 13.16 19.64
CA SER A 213 14.48 13.38 20.91
C SER A 213 14.77 14.86 21.17
N ALA A 214 14.95 15.66 20.11
CA ALA A 214 15.20 17.09 20.26
C ALA A 214 13.95 17.87 20.65
N PHE A 215 12.76 17.36 20.31
CA PHE A 215 11.48 18.05 20.50
C PHE A 215 10.82 17.74 21.85
N ILE A 216 11.09 16.58 22.44
CA ILE A 216 10.51 16.14 23.71
C ILE A 216 11.36 16.62 24.88
N ARG A 217 10.77 17.38 25.81
CA ARG A 217 11.42 17.83 27.05
C ARG A 217 10.94 17.04 28.26
N ASN A 218 11.86 16.64 29.13
CA ASN A 218 11.54 15.99 30.41
C ASN A 218 11.28 17.06 31.49
N GLU A 219 10.07 17.61 31.47
CA GLU A 219 9.65 18.73 32.31
C GLU A 219 8.18 18.53 32.69
N CYS A 220 7.83 18.77 33.95
CA CYS A 220 6.44 18.80 34.39
C CYS A 220 5.78 20.14 34.01
N PRO A 221 4.48 20.15 33.69
CA PRO A 221 3.74 21.38 33.34
C PRO A 221 3.79 22.45 34.43
#